data_AF-A0A0P9UTQ8-F1
#
_entry.id   AF-A0A0P9UTQ8-F1
#
_cell.length_a   1.000
_cell.length_b   1.000
_cell.length_c   1.000
_cell.angle_alpha   90.00
_cell.angle_beta   90.00
_cell.angle_gamma   90.00
#
_symmetry.space_group_name_H-M   'P 1'
#
loop_
_entity.id
_entity.type
_entity.pdbx_description
1 polymer ?
#
loop_
_entity_poly.entity_id
_entity_poly.type
_entity_poly.pdbx_seq_one_letter_code
_entity_poly.pdbx_strand_id
1 'polypeptide(L)' 'MRRNFEVARCILFSVQEYPDITGITYLDLDKFAAAAGFSGYDWSYGMKLMVDGGFLTCDNGRYQLTWTGHDLLDQLSR' A
#
# COMPACT_ATOMS: atom_id res chain seq x y z
N MET A 1 3.57 -15.33 -8.31
CA MET A 1 2.34 -14.93 -7.57
C MET A 1 2.61 -14.53 -6.12
N ARG A 2 3.41 -15.28 -5.33
CA ARG A 2 3.69 -14.97 -3.91
C ARG A 2 4.24 -13.54 -3.67
N ARG A 3 5.13 -13.07 -4.56
CA ARG A 3 5.72 -11.72 -4.53
C ARG A 3 4.67 -10.59 -4.59
N ASN A 4 3.61 -10.75 -5.39
CA ASN A 4 2.59 -9.71 -5.55
C ASN A 4 1.77 -9.54 -4.27
N PHE A 5 1.50 -10.64 -3.56
CA PHE A 5 0.81 -10.61 -2.27
C PHE A 5 1.69 -10.02 -1.17
N GLU A 6 3.01 -10.29 -1.20
CA GLU A 6 3.97 -9.65 -0.28
C GLU A 6 4.03 -8.12 -0.49
N VAL A 7 4.09 -7.68 -1.75
CA VAL A 7 4.07 -6.25 -2.10
C VAL A 7 2.76 -5.61 -1.66
N ALA A 8 1.61 -6.22 -1.97
CA ALA A 8 0.30 -5.72 -1.55
C ALA A 8 0.19 -5.60 -0.02
N ARG A 9 0.60 -6.64 0.71
CA ARG A 9 0.61 -6.62 2.18
C ARG A 9 1.48 -5.48 2.70
N CYS A 10 2.68 -5.32 2.14
CA CYS A 10 3.59 -4.26 2.58
C CYS A 10 3.01 -2.87 2.33
N ILE A 11 2.43 -2.62 1.16
CA ILE A 11 1.79 -1.35 0.83
C ILE A 11 0.66 -1.03 1.81
N LEU A 12 -0.28 -1.97 1.97
CA LEU A 12 -1.45 -1.76 2.83
C LEU A 12 -1.01 -1.53 4.29
N PHE A 13 -0.04 -2.31 4.76
CA PHE A 13 0.53 -2.15 6.10
C PHE A 13 1.20 -0.79 6.30
N SER A 14 1.99 -0.32 5.33
CA SER A 14 2.62 1.01 5.39
C SER A 14 1.61 2.16 5.43
N VAL A 15 0.49 2.04 4.72
CA VAL A 15 -0.60 3.03 4.80
C VAL A 15 -1.27 2.98 6.18
N GLN A 16 -1.49 1.78 6.74
CA GLN A 16 -2.11 1.62 8.06
C GLN A 16 -1.24 2.15 9.20
N GLU A 17 0.07 1.93 9.15
CA GLU A 17 1.00 2.39 10.18
C GLU A 17 1.26 3.90 10.13
N TYR A 18 0.87 4.57 9.04
CA TYR A 18 1.11 6.00 8.92
C TYR A 18 0.18 6.79 9.86
N PRO A 19 0.72 7.62 10.75
CA PRO A 19 -0.05 8.24 11.84
C PRO A 19 -0.95 9.40 11.39
N ASP A 20 -0.82 9.87 10.15
CA ASP A 20 -1.57 11.01 9.62
C ASP A 20 -2.95 10.58 9.10
N ILE A 21 -4.01 11.14 9.69
CA ILE A 21 -5.40 10.88 9.28
C ILE A 21 -5.69 11.32 7.85
N THR A 22 -4.93 12.28 7.31
CA THR A 22 -5.09 12.75 5.93
C THR A 22 -4.50 11.79 4.90
N GLY A 23 -3.85 10.72 5.35
CA GLY A 23 -3.22 9.72 4.50
C GLY A 23 -1.75 9.98 4.21
N ILE A 24 -1.11 8.98 3.63
CA ILE A 24 0.33 8.95 3.35
C ILE A 24 0.63 9.43 1.93
N THR A 25 1.72 10.17 1.74
CA THR A 25 2.14 10.59 0.39
C THR A 25 2.86 9.45 -0.34
N TYR A 26 2.87 9.49 -1.69
CA TYR A 26 3.67 8.53 -2.48
C TYR A 26 5.16 8.55 -2.08
N LEU A 27 5.71 9.74 -1.78
CA LEU A 27 7.11 9.90 -1.40
C LEU A 27 7.43 9.22 -0.06
N ASP A 28 6.50 9.28 0.89
CA ASP A 28 6.67 8.58 2.17
C ASP A 28 6.50 7.07 2.00
N LEU A 29 5.57 6.63 1.16
CA LEU A 29 5.40 5.22 0.78
C LEU A 29 6.67 4.64 0.13
N ASP A 30 7.34 5.38 -0.74
CA ASP A 30 8.60 4.95 -1.37
C ASP A 30 9.72 4.68 -0.35
N LYS A 31 9.72 5.36 0.80
CA LYS A 31 10.68 5.08 1.89
C LYS A 31 10.45 3.69 2.49
N PHE A 32 9.19 3.26 2.61
CA PHE A 32 8.85 1.91 3.06
C PHE A 32 9.24 0.86 2.02
N ALA A 33 9.03 1.15 0.74
CA ALA A 33 9.45 0.28 -0.36
C ALA A 33 10.95 -0.03 -0.33
N ALA A 34 11.76 1.01 -0.16
CA ALA A 34 13.21 0.90 -0.05
C ALA A 34 13.64 0.10 1.18
N ALA A 35 13.00 0.34 2.34
CA ALA A 35 13.28 -0.40 3.57
C ALA A 35 12.93 -1.90 3.45
N ALA A 36 11.88 -2.24 2.72
CA ALA A 36 11.45 -3.62 2.47
C ALA A 36 12.23 -4.32 1.33
N GLY A 37 13.13 -3.60 0.64
CA GLY A 37 13.96 -4.16 -0.44
C GLY A 37 13.17 -4.46 -1.73
N PHE A 38 12.06 -3.78 -1.97
CA PHE A 38 11.30 -3.91 -3.22
C PHE A 38 11.93 -3.08 -4.33
N SER A 39 11.85 -3.59 -5.57
CA SER A 39 12.22 -2.81 -6.74
C SER A 39 11.18 -1.70 -6.97
N GLY A 40 11.62 -0.55 -7.49
CA GLY A 40 10.71 0.57 -7.79
C GLY A 40 9.59 0.17 -8.77
N TYR A 41 9.85 -0.79 -9.66
CA TYR A 41 8.85 -1.34 -10.57
C TYR A 41 7.78 -2.17 -9.85
N ASP A 42 8.19 -3.13 -9.02
CA ASP A 42 7.24 -3.97 -8.26
C ASP A 42 6.35 -3.13 -7.36
N TRP A 43 6.95 -2.12 -6.71
CA TRP A 43 6.24 -1.18 -5.85
C TRP A 43 5.24 -0.33 -6.62
N SER A 44 5.66 0.32 -7.70
CA SER A 44 4.79 1.17 -8.52
C SER A 44 3.62 0.38 -9.11
N TYR A 45 3.89 -0.85 -9.57
CA TYR A 45 2.87 -1.73 -10.10
C TYR A 45 1.89 -2.20 -9.01
N GLY A 46 2.42 -2.58 -7.83
CA GLY A 46 1.60 -2.93 -6.67
C GLY A 46 0.71 -1.78 -6.21
N MET A 47 1.24 -0.57 -6.11
CA MET A 47 0.49 0.64 -5.76
C MET A 47 -0.65 0.88 -6.73
N LYS A 48 -0.37 0.78 -8.04
CA LYS A 48 -1.39 0.90 -9.07
C LYS A 48 -2.50 -0.14 -8.90
N LEU A 49 -2.15 -1.41 -8.67
CA LEU A 49 -3.14 -2.45 -8.42
C LEU A 49 -3.98 -2.20 -7.16
N MET A 50 -3.37 -1.66 -6.09
CA MET A 50 -4.11 -1.36 -4.87
C MET A 50 -5.11 -0.21 -5.06
N VAL A 51 -4.77 0.79 -5.87
CA VAL A 51 -5.69 1.89 -6.22
C VAL A 51 -6.76 1.43 -7.21
N ASP A 52 -6.37 0.81 -8.32
CA ASP A 52 -7.30 0.34 -9.37
C ASP A 52 -8.25 -0.74 -8.82
N GLY A 53 -7.79 -1.55 -7.87
CA GLY A 53 -8.60 -2.55 -7.16
C GLY A 53 -9.50 -1.99 -6.06
N GLY A 54 -9.44 -0.68 -5.78
CA GLY A 54 -10.24 -0.02 -4.76
C GLY A 54 -9.85 -0.37 -3.32
N PHE A 55 -8.64 -0.88 -3.10
CA PHE A 55 -8.10 -1.16 -1.76
C PHE A 55 -7.52 0.11 -1.12
N LEU A 56 -7.00 1.02 -1.95
CA LEU A 56 -6.57 2.36 -1.56
C LEU A 56 -7.40 3.43 -2.28
N THR A 57 -7.72 4.51 -1.59
CA THR A 57 -8.11 5.77 -2.23
C THR A 57 -6.87 6.64 -2.42
N CYS A 58 -6.90 7.53 -3.41
CA CYS A 58 -5.93 8.59 -3.56
C CYS A 58 -6.69 9.92 -3.66
N ASP A 59 -6.61 10.74 -2.63
CA ASP A 59 -7.18 12.09 -2.61
C ASP A 59 -6.06 13.11 -2.41
N ASN A 60 -5.99 14.12 -3.28
CA ASN A 60 -4.96 15.15 -3.28
C ASN A 60 -3.51 14.62 -3.15
N GLY A 61 -3.22 13.48 -3.78
CA GLY A 61 -1.90 12.84 -3.74
C GLY A 61 -1.58 12.11 -2.43
N ARG A 62 -2.58 11.92 -1.56
CA ARG A 62 -2.48 11.15 -0.33
C ARG A 62 -3.29 9.86 -0.46
N TYR A 63 -2.68 8.78 -0.01
CA TYR A 63 -3.26 7.45 -0.04
C TYR A 63 -3.84 7.09 1.32
N GLN A 64 -5.05 6.53 1.30
CA GLN A 64 -5.74 6.04 2.48
C GLN A 64 -6.29 4.65 2.22
N LEU A 65 -6.37 3.85 3.29
CA LEU A 65 -7.02 2.56 3.23
C LEU A 65 -8.53 2.71 3.08
N THR A 66 -9.08 1.91 2.19
CA THR A 66 -10.52 1.66 2.17
C THR A 66 -10.87 0.55 3.17
N TRP A 67 -12.16 0.37 3.44
CA TRP A 67 -12.65 -0.80 4.17
C TRP A 67 -12.20 -2.12 3.52
N THR A 68 -12.31 -2.23 2.20
CA THR A 68 -11.84 -3.40 1.44
C THR A 68 -10.33 -3.61 1.57
N GLY A 69 -9.56 -2.51 1.67
CA GLY A 69 -8.11 -2.55 1.91
C GLY A 69 -7.76 -3.12 3.28
N HIS A 70 -8.50 -2.76 4.33
CA HIS A 70 -8.38 -3.36 5.65
C HIS A 70 -8.71 -4.85 5.63
N ASP A 71 -9.83 -5.24 5.00
CA ASP A 71 -10.23 -6.66 4.88
C ASP A 71 -9.17 -7.48 4.15
N LEU A 72 -8.57 -6.94 3.08
CA LEU A 72 -7.50 -7.60 2.35
C LEU A 72 -6.24 -7.74 3.20
N LEU A 73 -5.84 -6.70 3.93
CA LEU A 73 -4.68 -6.74 4.80
C LEU A 73 -4.83 -7.80 5.90
N ASP A 74 -6.03 -7.92 6.48
CA ASP A 74 -6.34 -8.97 7.46
C ASP A 74 -6.24 -10.37 6.86
N GLN A 75 -6.69 -10.57 5.62
CA GLN A 75 -6.55 -11.86 4.92
C GLN A 75 -5.09 -12.20 4.62
N LEU A 76 -4.25 -11.21 4.29
CA LEU A 76 -2.84 -11.40 3.96
C LEU A 76 -1.93 -11.56 5.20
N SER A 77 -2.45 -11.25 6.38
CA SER A 77 -1.73 -11.32 7.67
C SER A 77 -2.05 -12.58 8.48
N ARG A 78 -2.98 -13.41 7.98
CA ARG A 78 -3.29 -14.75 8.51
C ARG A 78 -2.36 -15.80 7.91
#